data_AF-M1DGX7-F1
#
_entry.id   AF-M1DGX7-F1
#
_cell.length_a   1.000
_cell.length_b   1.000
_cell.length_c   1.000
_cell.angle_alpha   90.00
_cell.angle_beta   90.00
_cell.angle_gamma   90.00
#
_symmetry.space_group_name_H-M   'P 1'
#
loop_
_entity.id
_entity.type
_entity.pdbx_description
1 polymer ?
#
loop_
_entity_poly.entity_id
_entity_poly.type
_entity_poly.pdbx_seq_one_letter_code
_entity_poly.pdbx_strand_id
1 'polypeptide(L)'
;MSNAMLHRICNDENDPMLRVKLRCKHGGLLSMQTSWWEHNPARRFWSCPRYREDACNFFRWKDCEDVDIRSKYVILRLAKRIKELEEVLAS
;
A
#
# COMPACT_ATOMS: atom_id res chain seq x y z
N MET A 1 3.36 27.64 -5.14
CA MET A 1 3.35 26.33 -5.82
C MET A 1 2.12 26.28 -6.72
N SER A 2 2.22 25.82 -7.96
CA SER A 2 1.08 25.80 -8.89
C SER A 2 0.12 24.65 -8.60
N ASN A 3 -1.19 24.84 -8.86
CA ASN A 3 -2.20 23.79 -8.72
C ASN A 3 -1.89 22.55 -9.58
N ALA A 4 -1.19 22.71 -10.70
CA ALA A 4 -0.73 21.60 -11.54
C ALA A 4 0.33 20.72 -10.83
N MET A 5 1.20 21.31 -10.00
CA MET A 5 2.16 20.55 -9.20
C MET A 5 1.46 19.78 -8.07
N LEU A 6 0.45 20.40 -7.43
CA LEU A 6 -0.37 19.75 -6.40
C LEU A 6 -1.19 18.59 -6.99
N HIS A 7 -1.77 18.76 -8.18
CA HIS A 7 -2.49 17.69 -8.87
C HIS A 7 -1.56 16.50 -9.17
N ARG A 8 -0.31 16.75 -9.57
CA ARG A 8 0.67 15.71 -9.86
C ARG A 8 1.19 14.97 -8.62
N ILE A 9 1.23 15.64 -7.46
CA ILE A 9 1.58 15.03 -6.16
C ILE A 9 0.42 14.21 -5.61
N CYS A 10 -0.82 14.68 -5.79
CA CYS A 10 -2.02 14.05 -5.23
C CYS A 10 -2.60 12.95 -6.14
N ASN A 11 -2.49 13.13 -7.46
CA ASN A 11 -2.92 12.18 -8.47
C ASN A 11 -1.67 11.69 -9.19
N ASP A 12 -1.14 10.59 -8.69
CA ASP A 12 -0.15 9.81 -9.42
C ASP A 12 -0.87 9.15 -10.60
N GLU A 13 -1.15 9.89 -11.68
CA GLU A 13 -1.94 9.43 -12.83
C GLU A 13 -1.33 8.20 -13.52
N ASN A 14 -0.06 7.92 -13.25
CA ASN A 14 0.68 6.75 -13.72
C ASN A 14 0.67 5.58 -12.73
N ASP A 15 0.04 5.75 -11.57
CA ASP A 15 -0.09 4.73 -10.55
C ASP A 15 -0.93 3.55 -11.08
N PRO A 16 -0.31 2.38 -11.30
CA PRO A 16 -1.01 1.23 -11.86
C PRO A 16 -2.18 0.79 -10.95
N MET A 17 -2.12 1.10 -9.66
CA MET A 17 -3.15 0.76 -8.69
C MET A 17 -4.37 1.70 -8.73
N LEU A 18 -4.33 2.84 -9.42
CA LEU A 18 -5.51 3.71 -9.58
C LEU A 18 -6.60 3.07 -10.44
N ARG A 19 -6.23 2.17 -11.37
CA ARG A 19 -7.17 1.53 -12.32
C ARG A 19 -7.58 0.12 -11.90
N VAL A 20 -7.06 -0.38 -10.78
CA VAL A 20 -7.33 -1.73 -10.29
C VAL A 20 -8.80 -1.86 -9.87
N LYS A 21 -9.49 -2.84 -10.47
CA LYS A 21 -10.88 -3.18 -10.16
C LYS A 21 -10.92 -4.39 -9.22
N LEU A 22 -11.01 -4.15 -7.92
CA LEU A 22 -11.15 -5.21 -6.92
C LEU A 22 -12.61 -5.47 -6.58
N ARG A 23 -12.92 -6.74 -6.31
CA ARG A 23 -14.22 -7.17 -5.82
C ARG A 23 -14.05 -7.98 -4.54
N CYS A 24 -14.96 -7.79 -3.60
CA CYS A 24 -15.05 -8.66 -2.43
C CYS A 24 -15.84 -9.95 -2.77
N LYS A 25 -15.99 -10.86 -1.80
CA LYS A 25 -16.71 -12.14 -1.98
C LYS A 25 -18.18 -11.97 -2.35
N HIS A 26 -18.77 -10.80 -2.09
CA HIS A 26 -20.14 -10.46 -2.49
C HIS A 26 -20.24 -9.97 -3.94
N GLY A 27 -19.13 -9.89 -4.68
CA GLY A 27 -19.10 -9.43 -6.08
C GLY A 27 -19.14 -7.90 -6.26
N GLY A 28 -19.37 -7.12 -5.20
CA GLY A 28 -19.37 -5.66 -5.26
C GLY A 28 -17.98 -5.07 -5.57
N LEU A 29 -17.94 -4.09 -6.47
CA LEU A 29 -16.73 -3.32 -6.79
C LEU A 29 -16.32 -2.50 -5.56
N LEU A 30 -15.03 -2.54 -5.25
CA LEU A 30 -14.47 -1.84 -4.08
C LEU A 30 -13.92 -0.48 -4.46
N SER A 31 -14.25 0.54 -3.68
CA SER A 31 -13.61 1.84 -3.74
C SER A 31 -12.33 1.83 -2.90
N MET A 32 -11.31 2.57 -3.36
CA MET A 32 -10.11 2.82 -2.58
C MET A 32 -10.44 3.79 -1.46
N GLN A 33 -9.98 3.49 -0.25
CA GLN A 33 -10.17 4.29 0.95
C GLN A 33 -8.82 4.72 1.50
N THR A 34 -8.82 5.80 2.29
CA THR A 34 -7.64 6.32 2.99
C THR A 34 -7.80 6.09 4.49
N SER A 35 -6.77 5.54 5.14
CA SER A 35 -6.75 5.32 6.58
C SER A 35 -6.48 6.62 7.33
N TRP A 36 -7.27 6.85 8.36
CA TRP A 36 -7.20 7.99 9.27
C TRP A 36 -6.67 7.59 10.65
N TRP A 37 -6.19 6.35 10.81
CA TRP A 37 -5.67 5.86 12.07
C TRP A 37 -4.25 6.36 12.30
N GLU A 38 -3.93 6.72 13.54
CA GLU A 38 -2.61 7.28 13.91
C GLU A 38 -1.44 6.38 13.52
N HIS A 39 -1.63 5.06 13.53
CA HIS A 39 -0.59 4.10 13.17
C HIS A 39 -0.48 3.81 11.67
N ASN A 40 -1.44 4.29 10.85
CA ASN A 40 -1.47 4.10 9.40
C ASN A 40 -1.92 5.39 8.67
N PRO A 41 -1.35 6.56 8.96
CA PRO A 41 -1.87 7.81 8.44
C PRO A 41 -1.74 7.84 6.90
N ALA A 42 -2.81 8.28 6.23
CA ALA A 42 -2.89 8.45 4.78
C ALA A 42 -2.67 7.17 3.94
N ARG A 43 -2.56 5.99 4.56
CA ARG A 43 -2.34 4.73 3.85
C ARG A 43 -3.63 4.28 3.16
N ARG A 44 -3.53 3.88 1.88
CA ARG A 44 -4.72 3.53 1.07
C ARG A 44 -5.01 2.04 1.05
N PHE A 45 -6.28 1.66 1.11
CA PHE A 45 -6.74 0.26 1.14
C PHE A 45 -8.07 0.05 0.44
N TRP A 46 -8.44 -1.21 0.23
CA TRP A 46 -9.80 -1.63 -0.14
C TRP A 46 -10.34 -2.56 0.93
N SER A 47 -11.61 -2.39 1.30
CA SER A 47 -12.31 -3.24 2.26
C SER A 47 -13.72 -3.56 1.78
N CYS A 48 -14.32 -4.63 2.31
CA CYS A 48 -15.74 -4.90 2.07
C CYS A 48 -16.59 -3.75 2.66
N PRO A 49 -17.56 -3.19 1.91
CA PRO A 49 -18.41 -2.12 2.43
C PRO A 49 -19.49 -2.61 3.40
N ARG A 50 -19.75 -3.92 3.46
CA ARG A 50 -20.71 -4.51 4.41
C ARG A 50 -20.09 -4.55 5.81
N TYR A 51 -20.90 -4.33 6.83
CA TYR A 51 -20.47 -4.21 8.23
C TYR A 51 -20.93 -5.43 9.06
N ARG A 52 -20.13 -5.83 10.05
CA ARG A 52 -20.39 -6.92 11.01
C ARG A 52 -20.72 -8.27 10.37
N GLU A 53 -21.87 -8.86 10.72
CA GLU A 53 -22.24 -10.25 10.42
C GLU A 53 -22.33 -10.51 8.92
N ASP A 54 -22.65 -9.49 8.13
CA ASP A 54 -22.70 -9.56 6.66
C ASP A 54 -21.36 -9.20 5.98
N ALA A 55 -20.29 -8.94 6.74
CA ALA A 55 -18.99 -8.61 6.19
C ALA A 55 -18.22 -9.87 5.77
N CYS A 56 -17.71 -9.89 4.54
CA CYS A 56 -16.89 -11.01 4.07
C CYS A 56 -15.41 -10.91 4.48
N ASN A 57 -15.07 -9.92 5.31
CA ASN A 57 -13.71 -9.64 5.81
C ASN A 57 -12.65 -9.42 4.72
N PHE A 58 -13.06 -9.05 3.50
CA PHE A 58 -12.09 -8.62 2.49
C PHE A 58 -11.40 -7.34 2.96
N PHE A 59 -10.07 -7.37 2.95
CA PHE A 59 -9.21 -6.22 3.21
C PHE A 59 -7.90 -6.37 2.42
N ARG A 60 -7.41 -5.28 1.80
CA ARG A 60 -6.14 -5.27 1.09
C ARG A 60 -5.55 -3.87 1.07
N TRP A 61 -4.25 -3.74 1.40
CA TRP A 61 -3.54 -2.48 1.22
C TRP A 61 -3.19 -2.23 -0.25
N LYS A 62 -3.14 -0.95 -0.65
CA LYS A 62 -2.69 -0.52 -1.97
C LYS A 62 -1.25 -0.95 -2.27
N ASP A 63 -0.39 -0.91 -1.26
CA ASP A 63 1.04 -1.24 -1.36
C ASP A 63 1.36 -2.74 -1.27
N CYS A 64 0.34 -3.62 -1.22
CA CYS A 64 0.58 -5.06 -1.12
C CYS A 64 1.09 -5.71 -2.41
N GLU A 65 0.93 -5.07 -3.58
CA GLU A 65 1.14 -5.71 -4.89
C GLU A 65 2.60 -5.70 -5.38
N ASP A 66 3.49 -4.85 -4.85
CA ASP A 66 4.75 -4.57 -5.56
C ASP A 66 5.97 -5.35 -5.06
N VAL A 67 5.82 -6.27 -4.10
CA VAL A 67 6.96 -7.06 -3.62
C VAL A 67 6.60 -8.53 -3.51
N ASP A 68 7.18 -9.32 -4.41
CA ASP A 68 7.06 -10.78 -4.37
C ASP A 68 7.56 -11.32 -3.01
N ILE A 69 7.01 -12.46 -2.56
CA ILE A 69 7.31 -13.03 -1.24
C ILE A 69 8.81 -13.23 -1.05
N ARG A 70 9.52 -13.71 -2.08
CA ARG A 70 10.98 -13.88 -2.05
C ARG A 70 11.67 -12.54 -1.92
N SER A 71 11.28 -11.52 -2.68
CA SER A 71 11.84 -10.17 -2.55
C SER A 71 11.67 -9.60 -1.14
N LYS A 72 10.53 -9.83 -0.46
CA LYS A 72 10.36 -9.40 0.94
C LYS A 72 11.43 -10.00 1.86
N TYR A 73 11.75 -11.28 1.71
CA TYR A 73 12.80 -11.93 2.52
C TYR A 73 14.20 -11.50 2.12
N VAL A 74 14.47 -11.40 0.82
CA VAL A 74 15.81 -11.10 0.29
C VAL A 74 16.19 -9.65 0.53
N ILE A 75 15.33 -8.70 0.18
CA ILE A 75 15.60 -7.26 0.29
C ILE A 75 15.83 -6.87 1.75
N LEU A 76 14.98 -7.32 2.68
CA LEU A 76 15.14 -7.00 4.10
C LEU A 76 16.46 -7.52 4.68
N ARG A 77 16.86 -8.74 4.31
CA ARG A 77 18.14 -9.33 4.75
C ARG A 77 19.34 -8.60 4.16
N LEU A 78 19.28 -8.27 2.87
CA LEU A 78 20.35 -7.52 2.20
C LEU A 78 20.49 -6.12 2.79
N ALA A 79 19.38 -5.40 2.99
CA ALA A 79 19.38 -4.09 3.60
C ALA A 79 19.99 -4.11 5.02
N LYS A 80 19.65 -5.12 5.83
CA LYS A 80 20.27 -5.32 7.13
C LYS A 80 21.79 -5.54 7.00
N ARG A 81 22.22 -6.39 6.08
CA ARG A 81 23.64 -6.71 5.87
C ARG A 81 24.44 -5.51 5.40
N ILE A 82 23.88 -4.69 4.51
CA ILE A 82 24.49 -3.45 4.04
C ILE A 82 24.69 -2.51 5.23
N LYS A 83 23.66 -2.29 6.05
CA LYS A 83 23.76 -1.45 7.23
C LYS A 83 24.86 -1.91 8.20
N GLU A 84 24.95 -3.22 8.47
CA GLU A 84 26.01 -3.79 9.31
C GLU A 84 27.41 -3.53 8.73
N LEU A 85 27.57 -3.61 7.41
CA LEU A 85 28.86 -3.35 6.74
C LEU A 85 29.22 -1.87 6.73
N GLU A 86 28.24 -1.00 6.53
CA GLU A 86 28.41 0.46 6.61
C GLU A 86 28.85 0.88 8.02
N GLU A 87 28.27 0.28 9.07
CA GLU A 87 28.65 0.53 10.47
C GLU A 87 30.11 0.09 10.75
N VAL A 88 30.56 -1.05 10.19
CA VAL A 88 31.96 -1.52 10.31
C VAL A 88 32.94 -0.64 9.53
N LEU A 89 32.54 -0.13 8.36
CA LEU A 89 33.39 0.78 7.58
C LEU A 89 33.50 2.17 8.20
N ALA A 90 32.51 2.56 9.01
CA ALA A 90 32.48 3.84 9.71
C ALA A 90 33.25 3.81 11.05
N SER A 91 33.75 2.65 11.49
CA SER A 91 34.59 2.48 12.69
C SER A 91 36.08 2.45 12.36
#